data_AF-A0A8T6M073-F1
#
_entry.id   AF-A0A8T6M073-F1
#
_cell.length_a   1.000
_cell.length_b   1.000
_cell.length_c   1.000
_cell.angle_alpha   90.00
_cell.angle_beta   90.00
_cell.angle_gamma   90.00
#
_symmetry.space_group_name_H-M   'P 1'
#
loop_
_entity.id
_entity.type
_entity.pdbx_description
1 polymer ?
#
loop_
_entity_poly.entity_id
_entity_poly.type
_entity_poly.pdbx_seq_one_letter_code
_entity_poly.pdbx_strand_id
1 'polypeptide(L)'
;LLLFWILVFSQTLDALFVLSFNQVLSLLVSTGILFGYVYCWYYSIKLINVSKAAAILLLSPVISMILGIVIFKEPAPMNQLMGSIAILFGAYLISKVKSEFVEGM
;
A
#
# COMPACT_ATOMS: atom_id res chain seq x y z
N LEU A 1 18.78 3.53 -4.94
CA LEU A 1 19.76 4.63 -4.96
C LEU A 1 20.58 4.63 -6.25
N LEU A 2 21.29 3.55 -6.61
CA LEU A 2 22.00 3.46 -7.91
C LEU A 2 21.08 3.61 -9.14
N LEU A 3 19.92 2.95 -9.15
CA LEU A 3 18.93 3.08 -10.23
C LEU A 3 18.34 4.50 -10.37
N PHE A 4 18.21 5.23 -9.26
CA PHE A 4 17.73 6.61 -9.25
C PHE A 4 18.77 7.56 -9.89
N TRP A 5 20.05 7.34 -9.59
CA TRP A 5 21.15 8.10 -10.19
C TRP A 5 21.32 7.84 -11.69
N ILE A 6 21.14 6.59 -12.14
CA ILE A 6 21.17 6.21 -13.56
C ILE A 6 20.04 6.87 -14.36
N LEU A 7 18.85 6.97 -13.77
CA LEU A 7 17.70 7.65 -14.38
C LEU A 7 17.95 9.16 -14.53
N VAL A 8 18.49 9.81 -13.50
CA VAL A 8 18.80 11.25 -13.51
C VAL A 8 19.88 11.59 -14.56
N PHE A 9 20.84 10.70 -14.80
CA PHE A 9 21.93 10.92 -15.77
C PHE A 9 21.53 10.60 -17.23
N SER A 10 20.43 9.87 -17.47
CA SER A 10 20.05 9.35 -18.80
C SER A 10 19.07 10.25 -19.61
N GLN A 11 19.28 11.57 -19.65
CA GLN A 11 18.49 12.51 -20.50
C GLN A 11 17.01 12.76 -20.13
N THR A 12 16.57 12.59 -18.87
CA THR A 12 15.20 13.00 -18.46
C THR A 12 15.12 14.44 -17.92
N LEU A 13 16.25 15.13 -17.70
CA LEU A 13 16.24 16.50 -17.17
C LEU A 13 15.57 17.50 -18.13
N ASP A 14 15.71 17.31 -19.44
CA ASP A 14 15.01 18.13 -20.45
C ASP A 14 13.50 17.86 -20.47
N ALA A 15 13.09 16.62 -20.17
CA ALA A 15 11.68 16.24 -20.07
C ALA A 15 10.98 16.83 -18.83
N LEU A 16 11.73 17.12 -17.75
CA LEU A 16 11.20 17.82 -16.57
C LEU A 16 10.81 19.27 -16.87
N PHE A 17 11.49 19.93 -17.82
CA PHE A 17 11.20 21.32 -18.22
C PHE A 17 10.09 21.44 -19.28
N VAL A 18 9.65 20.32 -19.86
CA VAL A 18 8.51 20.25 -20.81
C VAL A 18 7.22 19.78 -20.10
N LEU A 19 7.25 19.59 -18.77
CA LEU A 19 6.08 19.15 -18.02
C LEU A 19 4.94 20.18 -18.08
N SER A 20 3.80 19.75 -18.58
CA SER A 20 2.56 20.52 -18.54
C SER A 20 2.08 20.67 -17.09
N PHE A 21 1.36 21.76 -16.77
CA PHE A 21 0.80 22.01 -15.44
C PHE A 21 -0.02 20.82 -14.89
N ASN A 22 -0.73 20.10 -15.77
CA ASN A 22 -1.50 18.91 -15.42
C ASN A 22 -0.62 17.72 -14.98
N GLN A 23 0.59 17.59 -15.55
CA GLN A 23 1.54 16.54 -15.19
C GLN A 23 2.21 16.84 -13.85
N VAL A 24 2.55 18.10 -13.59
CA VAL A 24 3.05 18.55 -12.29
C VAL A 24 2.01 18.30 -11.19
N LEU A 25 0.73 18.61 -11.45
CA LEU A 25 -0.34 18.35 -10.49
C LEU A 25 -0.51 16.85 -10.21
N SER A 26 -0.48 16.01 -11.25
CA SER A 26 -0.57 14.55 -11.10
C SER A 26 0.62 13.98 -10.29
N LEU A 27 1.82 14.52 -10.49
CA LEU A 27 3.01 14.17 -9.71
C LEU A 27 2.87 14.56 -8.24
N LEU A 28 2.38 15.77 -7.96
CA LEU A 28 2.16 16.21 -6.58
C LEU A 28 1.09 15.36 -5.87
N VAL A 29 -0.03 15.07 -6.55
CA VAL A 29 -1.11 14.25 -5.98
C VAL A 29 -0.62 12.83 -5.69
N SER A 30 0.02 12.17 -6.65
CA SER A 30 0.54 10.81 -6.46
C SER A 30 1.62 10.75 -5.37
N THR A 31 2.53 11.72 -5.33
CA THR A 31 3.54 11.82 -4.27
C THR A 31 2.91 12.04 -2.90
N GLY A 32 1.90 12.91 -2.80
CA GLY A 32 1.17 13.15 -1.56
C GLY A 32 0.45 11.91 -1.04
N ILE A 33 -0.21 11.15 -1.91
CA ILE A 33 -0.87 9.89 -1.55
C ILE A 33 0.14 8.85 -1.05
N LEU A 34 1.25 8.66 -1.78
CA LEU A 34 2.30 7.72 -1.39
C LEU A 34 2.95 8.10 -0.06
N PHE A 35 3.23 9.39 0.13
CA PHE A 35 3.77 9.90 1.39
C PHE A 35 2.79 9.65 2.54
N GLY A 36 1.50 9.94 2.36
CA GLY A 36 0.46 9.67 3.35
C GLY A 36 0.34 8.19 3.70
N TYR A 37 0.39 7.30 2.70
CA TYR A 37 0.40 5.85 2.91
C TYR A 37 1.59 5.39 3.75
N VAL A 38 2.81 5.80 3.38
CA VAL A 38 4.04 5.43 4.10
C VAL A 38 4.04 6.00 5.52
N TYR A 39 3.63 7.26 5.68
CA TYR A 39 3.53 7.91 6.99
C TYR A 39 2.55 7.17 7.91
N CYS A 40 1.36 6.83 7.41
CA CYS A 40 0.36 6.07 8.15
C CYS A 40 0.88 4.68 8.55
N TRP A 41 1.60 4.01 7.65
CA TRP A 41 2.23 2.72 7.93
C TRP A 41 3.25 2.82 9.07
N TYR A 42 4.18 3.78 8.98
CA TYR A 42 5.17 4.03 10.03
C TYR A 42 4.54 4.41 11.38
N TYR A 43 3.42 5.12 11.35
CA TYR A 43 2.68 5.45 12.56
C TYR A 43 1.98 4.22 13.15
N SER A 44 1.40 3.36 12.32
CA SER A 44 0.73 2.12 12.74
C SER A 44 1.67 1.18 13.49
N ILE A 45 2.87 0.95 12.96
CA ILE A 45 3.86 0.05 13.60
C ILE A 45 4.37 0.58 14.95
N LYS A 46 4.19 1.87 15.26
CA LYS A 46 4.50 2.44 16.59
C LYS A 46 3.37 2.21 17.60
N LEU A 47 2.13 2.04 17.12
CA LEU A 47 0.95 1.86 17.96
C LEU A 47 0.63 0.39 18.24
N ILE A 48 0.92 -0.49 17.29
CA ILE A 48 0.64 -1.92 17.38
C ILE A 48 1.86 -2.74 16.98
N ASN A 49 1.92 -3.99 17.44
CA ASN A 49 2.97 -4.92 17.04
C ASN A 49 3.02 -5.07 15.50
N VAL A 50 4.24 -5.07 14.95
CA VAL A 50 4.51 -5.15 13.49
C VAL A 50 3.77 -6.33 12.84
N SER A 51 3.69 -7.49 13.50
CA SER A 51 3.00 -8.68 13.00
C SER A 51 1.49 -8.45 12.83
N LYS A 52 0.87 -7.70 13.76
CA LYS A 52 -0.55 -7.34 13.65
C LYS A 52 -0.78 -6.27 12.59
N ALA A 53 0.10 -5.28 12.49
CA ALA A 53 0.03 -4.29 11.43
C ALA A 53 0.12 -4.94 10.04
N ALA A 54 1.04 -5.89 9.86
CA ALA A 54 1.20 -6.63 8.61
C ALA A 54 -0.03 -7.48 8.28
N ALA A 55 -0.64 -8.13 9.28
CA ALA A 55 -1.89 -8.86 9.08
C ALA A 55 -3.04 -7.96 8.62
N ILE A 56 -3.16 -6.77 9.20
CA ILE A 56 -4.15 -5.77 8.77
C ILE A 56 -3.85 -5.29 7.35
N LEU A 57 -2.58 -5.07 7.01
CA LEU A 57 -2.18 -4.63 5.66
C LEU A 57 -2.59 -5.65 4.58
N LEU A 58 -2.54 -6.94 4.91
CA LEU A 58 -2.97 -8.02 4.01
C LEU A 58 -4.47 -8.00 3.71
N LEU A 59 -5.32 -7.26 4.46
CA LEU A 59 -6.72 -7.05 4.09
C LEU A 59 -6.89 -6.13 2.88
N SER A 60 -5.88 -5.32 2.54
CA SER A 60 -5.96 -4.38 1.40
C SER A 60 -6.41 -5.03 0.08
N PRO A 61 -5.89 -6.19 -0.38
CA PRO A 61 -6.41 -6.89 -1.57
C PRO A 61 -7.87 -7.35 -1.43
N VAL A 62 -8.33 -7.71 -0.23
CA VAL A 62 -9.73 -8.11 0.00
C VAL A 62 -10.65 -6.90 -0.16
N ILE A 63 -10.28 -5.78 0.44
CA ILE A 63 -11.02 -4.51 0.30
C ILE A 63 -10.99 -4.06 -1.16
N SER A 64 -9.83 -4.14 -1.82
CA SER A 64 -9.69 -3.80 -3.24
C SER A 64 -10.56 -4.68 -4.13
N MET A 65 -10.65 -5.99 -3.85
CA MET A 65 -11.55 -6.90 -4.57
C MET A 65 -13.01 -6.49 -4.38
N ILE A 66 -13.44 -6.23 -3.14
CA ILE A 66 -14.82 -5.81 -2.85
C ILE A 66 -15.15 -4.50 -3.57
N LEU A 67 -14.25 -3.51 -3.53
CA LEU A 67 -14.41 -2.25 -4.25
C LEU A 67 -14.42 -2.47 -5.77
N GLY A 68 -13.60 -3.38 -6.30
CA GLY A 68 -13.62 -3.79 -7.70
C GLY A 68 -14.98 -4.30 -8.15
N ILE A 69 -15.56 -5.23 -7.38
CA ILE A 69 -16.89 -5.79 -7.65
C ILE A 69 -17.98 -4.71 -7.54
N VAL A 70 -17.92 -3.84 -6.52
CA VAL A 70 -18.99 -2.87 -6.26
C VAL A 70 -18.94 -1.69 -7.25
N ILE A 71 -17.76 -1.12 -7.49
CA ILE A 71 -17.58 0.08 -8.31
C ILE A 71 -17.50 -0.27 -9.79
N PHE A 72 -16.67 -1.26 -10.15
CA PHE A 72 -16.37 -1.61 -11.53
C PHE A 72 -17.22 -2.78 -12.05
N LYS A 73 -17.97 -3.47 -11.18
CA LYS A 73 -18.82 -4.65 -11.53
C LYS A 73 -18.03 -5.76 -12.23
N GLU A 74 -16.75 -5.88 -11.89
CA GLU A 74 -15.88 -6.89 -12.46
C GLU A 74 -16.23 -8.29 -11.91
N PRO A 75 -16.20 -9.34 -12.76
CA PRO A 75 -16.41 -10.70 -12.29
C PRO A 75 -15.22 -11.12 -11.41
N ALA A 76 -15.49 -11.44 -10.14
CA ALA A 76 -14.47 -11.97 -9.24
C ALA A 76 -14.29 -13.48 -9.49
N PRO A 77 -13.17 -13.92 -10.07
CA PRO A 77 -12.92 -15.33 -10.29
C PRO A 77 -12.85 -16.09 -8.97
N MET A 78 -13.26 -17.37 -8.99
CA MET A 78 -13.32 -18.21 -7.79
C MET A 78 -11.97 -18.26 -7.04
N ASN A 79 -10.85 -18.25 -7.76
CA ASN A 79 -9.51 -18.22 -7.18
C ASN A 79 -9.27 -16.98 -6.30
N GLN A 80 -9.77 -15.81 -6.71
CA GLN A 80 -9.62 -14.56 -5.96
C GLN A 80 -10.50 -14.55 -4.71
N LEU A 81 -11.69 -15.15 -4.78
CA LEU A 81 -12.56 -15.32 -3.63
C LEU A 81 -11.95 -16.28 -2.61
N MET A 82 -11.41 -17.42 -3.05
CA MET A 82 -10.70 -18.37 -2.19
C MET A 82 -9.47 -17.74 -1.52
N GLY A 83 -8.67 -16.98 -2.27
CA GLY A 83 -7.55 -16.22 -1.73
C GLY A 83 -7.99 -15.20 -0.66
N SER A 84 -9.10 -14.51 -0.92
CA SER A 84 -9.66 -13.53 0.03
C SER A 84 -10.15 -14.18 1.33
N ILE A 85 -10.79 -15.36 1.24
CA ILE A 85 -11.18 -16.16 2.42
C ILE A 85 -9.95 -16.58 3.22
N ALA A 86 -8.88 -17.03 2.56
CA ALA A 86 -7.64 -17.42 3.21
C ALA A 86 -6.98 -16.24 3.95
N ILE A 87 -6.98 -15.04 3.34
CA ILE A 87 -6.48 -13.82 3.97
C ILE A 87 -7.29 -13.47 5.22
N LEU A 88 -8.62 -13.48 5.13
CA LEU A 88 -9.50 -13.19 6.28
C LEU A 88 -9.27 -14.18 7.42
N PHE A 89 -9.09 -15.47 7.10
CA PHE A 89 -8.78 -16.50 8.08
C PHE A 89 -7.43 -16.26 8.74
N GLY A 90 -6.39 -15.97 7.97
CA GLY A 90 -5.06 -15.63 8.50
C GLY A 90 -5.08 -14.40 9.42
N ALA A 91 -5.79 -13.35 9.02
CA ALA A 91 -5.94 -12.15 9.83
C ALA A 91 -6.68 -12.42 11.15
N TYR A 92 -7.73 -13.26 11.12
CA TYR A 92 -8.44 -13.68 12.32
C TYR A 92 -7.54 -14.43 13.32
N LEU A 93 -6.70 -15.34 12.81
CA LEU A 93 -5.74 -16.07 13.64
C LEU A 93 -4.73 -15.12 14.32
N ILE A 94 -4.16 -14.19 13.55
CA ILE A 94 -3.17 -13.23 14.08
C ILE A 94 -3.81 -12.25 15.07
N SER A 95 -5.09 -11.89 14.87
CA SER A 95 -5.81 -11.02 15.80
C SER A 95 -5.89 -11.60 17.22
N LYS A 96 -5.90 -12.93 17.35
CA LYS A 96 -5.94 -13.62 18.66
C LYS A 96 -4.58 -13.77 19.34
N VAL A 97 -3.48 -13.59 18.60
CA VAL A 97 -2.14 -13.63 19.19
C VAL A 97 -1.97 -12.41 20.10
N LYS A 98 -1.50 -12.61 21.34
CA LYS A 98 -1.26 -11.53 22.30
C LYS A 98 -0.24 -10.56 21.67
N SER A 99 -0.56 -9.26 21.65
CA SER A 99 0.43 -8.26 21.24
C SER A 99 1.47 -8.19 22.34
N GLU A 100 2.66 -8.72 22.11
CA GLU A 100 3.83 -8.29 22.86
C GLU A 100 4.18 -6.91 22.30
N PHE A 101 3.83 -5.86 23.06
CA PHE A 101 4.32 -4.53 22.78
C PHE A 101 5.84 -4.61 22.91
N VAL A 102 6.57 -4.10 21.92
CA VAL A 102 8.02 -3.88 22.05
C VAL A 102 8.17 -2.69 23.01
N GLU A 103 8.05 -2.97 24.29
CA GLU A 103 8.31 -2.04 25.38
C GLU A 103 9.84 -1.99 25.53
N GLY A 104 10.47 -1.05 24.84
CA GLY A 104 11.92 -0.95 24.82
C GLY A 104 12.47 -0.05 23.73
N MET A 105 12.17 1.24 23.79
CA MET A 105 13.07 2.31 23.34
C MET A 105 13.02 3.45 24.34
#